data_AF-A0A0V8DYY7-F1
#
_entry.id   AF-A0A0V8DYY7-F1
#
_cell.length_a   1.000
_cell.length_b   1.000
_cell.length_c   1.000
_cell.angle_alpha   90.00
_cell.angle_beta   90.00
_cell.angle_gamma   90.00
#
_symmetry.space_group_name_H-M   'P 1'
#
loop_
_entity.id
_entity.type
_entity.pdbx_description
1 polymer ?
#
loop_
_entity_poly.entity_id
_entity_poly.type
_entity_poly.pdbx_seq_one_letter_code
_entity_poly.pdbx_strand_id
1 'polypeptide(L)' 'MTYLIFAKDTKRWYITNGIEIRYIKTSRVLGNYQNQWLKFKLPVDTMFQAEVDKEFGTGATNPNRDISKG' A
#
# COMPACT_ATOMS: atom_id res chain seq x y z
N MET A 1 -1.27 -13.30 -3.05
CA MET A 1 -0.05 -12.81 -3.75
C MET A 1 0.22 -11.42 -3.24
N THR A 2 1.47 -11.02 -2.99
CA THR A 2 1.77 -9.67 -2.48
C THR A 2 1.99 -8.70 -3.63
N TYR A 3 1.33 -7.54 -3.59
CA TYR A 3 1.38 -6.51 -4.63
C TYR A 3 1.24 -5.11 -4.04
N LEU A 4 1.53 -4.11 -4.87
CA LEU A 4 1.41 -2.69 -4.53
C LEU A 4 0.13 -2.11 -5.11
N ILE A 5 -0.48 -1.18 -4.38
CA ILE A 5 -1.54 -0.31 -4.92
C ILE A 5 -1.07 1.13 -4.86
N PHE A 6 -1.21 1.84 -5.97
CA PHE A 6 -1.02 3.29 -6.07
C PHE A 6 -2.38 4.00 -6.15
N ALA A 7 -2.72 4.75 -5.11
CA ALA A 7 -3.88 5.62 -5.10
C ALA A 7 -3.56 6.91 -5.86
N LYS A 8 -4.01 7.01 -7.12
CA LYS A 8 -3.53 8.02 -8.08
C LYS A 8 -3.91 9.46 -7.74
N ASP A 9 -5.00 9.64 -7.00
CA ASP A 9 -5.56 10.93 -6.56
C ASP A 9 -4.86 11.45 -5.29
N THR A 10 -4.61 10.59 -4.30
CA THR A 10 -3.92 10.97 -3.06
C THR A 10 -2.41 10.80 -3.11
N LYS A 11 -1.89 10.19 -4.20
CA LYS A 11 -0.49 9.81 -4.38
C LYS A 11 0.04 8.88 -3.28
N ARG A 12 -0.84 8.10 -2.65
CA ARG A 12 -0.48 7.15 -1.60
C ARG A 12 -0.10 5.80 -2.17
N TRP A 13 0.81 5.13 -1.47
CA TRP A 13 1.26 3.78 -1.78
C TRP A 13 0.87 2.82 -0.68
N TYR A 14 0.40 1.65 -1.09
CA TYR A 14 0.01 0.57 -0.21
C TYR A 14 0.69 -0.73 -0.63
N ILE A 15 0.92 -1.61 0.34
CA ILE A 15 1.25 -3.02 0.11
C ILE A 15 0.10 -3.89 0.63
N THR A 16 -0.27 -4.90 -0.14
CA THR A 16 -1.35 -5.83 0.20
C THR A 16 -1.01 -7.25 -0.23
N ASN A 17 -1.62 -8.23 0.44
CA ASN A 17 -1.63 -9.63 0.03
C ASN A 17 -2.98 -10.08 -0.57
N GLY A 18 -3.92 -9.14 -0.78
CA GLY A 18 -5.31 -9.37 -1.20
C GLY A 18 -6.32 -9.51 -0.06
N ILE A 19 -5.87 -9.58 1.20
CA ILE A 19 -6.72 -9.68 2.40
C ILE A 19 -6.44 -8.51 3.33
N GLU A 20 -5.17 -8.26 3.60
CA GLU A 20 -4.70 -7.16 4.43
C GLU A 20 -4.05 -6.07 3.58
N ILE A 21 -4.11 -4.83 4.06
CA ILE A 21 -3.45 -3.68 3.42
C ILE A 21 -2.69 -2.85 4.45
N ARG A 22 -1.56 -2.29 4.04
CA ARG A 22 -0.81 -1.30 4.84
C ARG A 22 -0.33 -0.14 3.99
N TYR A 23 -0.46 1.06 4.56
CA TYR A 23 0.13 2.27 4.00
C TYR A 23 1.66 2.24 4.09
N ILE A 24 2.34 2.58 2.99
CA ILE A 24 3.79 2.67 2.92
C ILE A 24 4.22 4.10 3.26
N LYS A 25 4.81 4.27 4.45
CA LYS A 25 5.18 5.59 4.98
C LYS A 25 6.47 6.18 4.39
N THR A 26 7.39 5.35 3.89
CA THR A 26 8.73 5.81 3.50
C THR A 26 9.08 5.42 2.07
N SER A 27 9.74 6.34 1.36
CA SER A 27 10.30 6.09 0.02
C SER A 27 11.29 4.93 0.04
N ARG A 28 11.98 4.70 1.18
CA ARG A 28 12.88 3.57 1.37
C ARG A 28 12.15 2.23 1.22
N VAL A 29 11.06 2.06 1.95
CA VAL A 29 10.27 0.82 1.88
C VAL A 29 9.66 0.64 0.49
N LEU A 30 9.15 1.72 -0.11
CA LEU A 30 8.62 1.68 -1.48
C LEU A 30 9.68 1.25 -2.51
N GLY A 31 10.88 1.83 -2.47
CA GLY A 31 11.98 1.51 -3.38
C GLY A 31 12.42 0.06 -3.30
N ASN A 32 12.38 -0.55 -2.10
CA ASN A 32 12.60 -1.99 -1.94
C ASN A 32 11.60 -2.82 -2.74
N TYR A 33 10.31 -2.48 -2.64
CA TYR A 33 9.24 -3.21 -3.32
C TYR A 33 9.25 -3.00 -4.84
N GLN A 34 9.60 -1.80 -5.32
CA GLN A 34 9.53 -1.43 -6.73
C GLN A 34 10.69 -1.92 -7.60
N ASN A 35 11.82 -2.37 -7.01
CA ASN A 35 13.03 -2.92 -7.66
C ASN A 35 14.33 -2.09 -7.52
N GLN A 36 14.50 -1.23 -6.51
CA GLN A 36 15.72 -0.44 -6.37
C GLN A 36 16.85 -1.15 -5.60
N TRP A 37 16.58 -1.65 -4.38
CA TRP A 37 17.65 -2.23 -3.53
C TRP A 37 17.49 -3.74 -3.31
N LEU A 38 16.37 -4.16 -2.70
CA LEU A 38 16.07 -5.59 -2.49
C LEU A 38 15.48 -6.29 -3.71
N LYS A 39 15.20 -5.53 -4.79
CA LYS A 39 14.79 -6.05 -6.10
C LYS A 39 13.55 -6.97 -6.08
N PHE A 40 12.59 -6.74 -5.18
CA PHE A 40 11.37 -7.55 -5.10
C PHE A 40 10.50 -7.48 -6.36
N LYS A 41 10.50 -6.33 -7.04
CA LYS A 41 9.78 -6.09 -8.31
C LYS A 41 8.31 -6.54 -8.22
N LEU A 42 7.62 -6.06 -7.17
CA LEU A 42 6.22 -6.41 -6.95
C LEU A 42 5.33 -5.81 -8.05
N PRO A 43 4.26 -6.51 -8.46
CA PRO A 43 3.28 -5.95 -9.38
C PRO A 43 2.56 -4.75 -8.74
N VAL A 44 2.07 -3.85 -9.59
CA VAL A 44 1.46 -2.58 -9.17
C VAL A 44 0.10 -2.41 -9.83
N ASP A 45 -0.93 -2.21 -9.02
CA ASP A 45 -2.24 -1.77 -9.45
C ASP A 45 -2.41 -0.27 -9.20
N THR A 46 -3.20 0.40 -10.04
CA THR A 46 -3.49 1.84 -9.91
C THR A 46 -4.98 2.04 -9.76
N MET A 47 -5.39 2.70 -8.68
CA MET A 47 -6.79 2.89 -8.29
C MET A 47 -7.02 4.31 -7.73
N PHE A 48 -8.27 4.71 -7.54
CA PHE A 48 -8.62 5.86 -6.70
C PHE A 48 -8.65 5.47 -5.22
N GLN A 49 -8.34 6.39 -4.31
CA GLN A 49 -8.39 6.13 -2.86
C GLN A 49 -9.74 5.57 -2.41
N ALA A 50 -10.84 6.08 -2.98
CA ALA A 50 -12.20 5.61 -2.65
C ALA A 50 -12.42 4.13 -3.02
N GLU A 51 -11.77 3.62 -4.06
CA GLU A 51 -11.84 2.20 -4.44
C GLU A 51 -11.07 1.35 -3.44
N VAL A 52 -9.87 1.79 -3.05
CA VAL A 52 -9.05 1.12 -2.04
C VAL A 52 -9.77 1.09 -0.68
N ASP A 53 -10.40 2.20 -0.29
CA ASP A 53 -11.17 2.29 0.96
C ASP A 53 -12.42 1.38 0.93
N LYS A 54 -13.07 1.23 -0.23
CA LYS A 54 -14.20 0.33 -0.41
C LYS A 54 -13.79 -1.14 -0.30
N GLU A 55 -12.62 -1.50 -0.80
CA GLU A 55 -12.12 -2.88 -0.76
C GLU A 55 -11.61 -3.29 0.63
N PHE A 56 -10.88 -2.41 1.31
CA PHE A 56 -10.15 -2.78 2.53
C PHE A 56 -10.64 -2.08 3.80
N GLY A 57 -11.51 -1.08 3.67
CA GLY A 57 -12.01 -0.28 4.78
C GLY A 57 -11.10 0.89 5.17
N THR A 58 -11.72 2.05 5.47
CA THR A 58 -11.03 3.31 5.81
C THR A 58 -10.11 3.20 7.03
N GLY A 59 -10.44 2.34 7.98
CA GLY A 59 -9.59 2.07 9.14
C GLY A 59 -8.26 1.41 8.75
N ALA A 60 -8.30 0.48 7.78
CA ALA A 60 -7.11 -0.25 7.34
C ALA A 60 -6.20 0.60 6.44
N THR A 61 -6.80 1.47 5.62
CA THR A 61 -6.12 2.33 4.65
C THR A 61 -5.64 3.67 5.23
N ASN A 62 -6.02 3.98 6.48
CA ASN A 62 -5.64 5.22 7.15
C ASN A 62 -4.10 5.32 7.29
N PRO A 63 -3.45 6.37 6.75
CA PRO A 63 -2.00 6.53 6.85
C PRO A 63 -1.50 6.73 8.30
N ASN A 64 -2.38 7.16 9.19
CA ASN A 64 -2.14 7.35 10.62
C ASN A 64 -2.58 6.15 11.47
N ARG A 65 -2.98 5.02 10.85
CA ARG A 65 -3.34 3.81 11.57
C ARG A 65 -2.17 3.38 12.47
N ASP A 66 -2.45 3.27 13.76
CA ASP A 66 -1.56 2.67 14.74
C ASP A 66 -1.68 1.15 14.64
N ILE A 67 -0.63 0.51 14.14
CA ILE A 67 -0.54 -0.94 14.01
C ILE A 67 0.13 -1.59 15.23
N SER A 68 0.55 -0.81 16.23
CA SER A 68 1.17 -1.33 17.46
C SER A 68 0.16 -1.91 18.45
N LYS A 69 -1.13 -1.64 18.23
CA LYS A 69 -2.25 -2.12 19.07
C LYS A 69 -3.00 -3.29 18.45
N GLY A 70 -2.34 -4.02 17.55
CA GLY A 70 -2.84 -5.29 17.00
C GLY A 70 -2.92 -6.36 18.07
#